data_AF-A9B1T0-F1
#
_entry.id   AF-A9B1T0-F1
#
_cell.length_a   1.000
_cell.length_b   1.000
_cell.length_c   1.000
_cell.angle_alpha   90.00
_cell.angle_beta   90.00
_cell.angle_gamma   90.00
#
_symmetry.space_group_name_H-M   'P 1'
#
loop_
_entity.id
_entity.type
_entity.pdbx_description
1 polymer ?
#
loop_
_entity_poly.entity_id
_entity_poly.type
_entity_poly.pdbx_seq_one_letter_code
_entity_poly.pdbx_strand_id
1 'polypeptide(L)'
;MSNQLPPTTPIQPSNQPPANQPPGQWYGQQPYQATPQAYGNPTYSVPPQSVNATNSWLRWLGFNVLAMILSSVVFAVLFFILAIWLFIDGSQAGGIVDSINTQAGEVGFTIGLFATITGISGLVAGWIQRIGLHNRVSYGPWIFKTGLMTALTTAVSLAIFFFLINPNTSADNYQLINTLFLTASTAAIALATGLGQLSEVKKVSQQPFTWIIISVLTWTSLSGLAWGSFIFSL
;
A
#
# COMPACT_ATOMS: atom_id res chain seq x y z
N MET A 1 -50.88 1.16 68.70
CA MET A 1 -50.33 1.51 67.38
C MET A 1 -48.91 0.99 67.32
N SER A 2 -48.69 0.18 66.29
CA SER A 2 -47.47 -0.46 65.77
C SER A 2 -46.19 0.40 65.75
N ASN A 3 -45.08 -0.12 66.26
CA ASN A 3 -43.97 -0.68 65.45
C ASN A 3 -42.75 -0.98 66.36
N GLN A 4 -42.42 -2.27 66.48
CA GLN A 4 -41.15 -2.77 67.00
C GLN A 4 -40.16 -2.92 65.85
N LEU A 5 -38.88 -2.58 66.07
CA LEU A 5 -37.74 -3.23 65.42
C LEU A 5 -36.56 -3.33 66.42
N PRO A 6 -35.77 -4.43 66.41
CA PRO A 6 -34.96 -4.90 67.54
C PRO A 6 -33.44 -4.61 67.39
N PRO A 7 -32.57 -5.03 68.35
CA PRO A 7 -31.25 -4.42 68.57
C PRO A 7 -30.15 -4.98 67.66
N THR A 8 -29.14 -4.15 67.39
CA THR A 8 -27.91 -4.50 66.68
C THR A 8 -26.89 -5.14 67.64
N THR A 9 -26.46 -6.36 67.37
CA THR A 9 -25.20 -6.92 67.93
C THR A 9 -24.73 -8.13 67.10
N PRO A 10 -23.48 -8.59 67.25
CA PRO A 10 -22.43 -8.44 66.23
C PRO A 10 -21.96 -9.80 65.67
N ILE A 11 -21.38 -9.85 64.45
CA ILE A 11 -20.74 -11.10 64.00
C ILE A 11 -19.43 -10.82 63.23
N GLN A 12 -18.32 -11.21 63.88
CA GLN A 12 -16.99 -11.47 63.30
C GLN A 12 -17.01 -12.81 62.51
N PRO A 13 -16.02 -13.08 61.63
CA PRO A 13 -16.16 -13.99 60.50
C PRO A 13 -16.03 -15.46 60.90
N SER A 14 -16.93 -16.31 60.39
CA SER A 14 -16.76 -17.76 60.40
C SER A 14 -16.55 -18.27 58.98
N ASN A 15 -15.29 -18.58 58.65
CA ASN A 15 -14.92 -19.41 57.51
C ASN A 15 -15.51 -20.81 57.68
N GLN A 16 -16.54 -21.14 56.90
CA GLN A 16 -16.90 -22.53 56.57
C GLN A 16 -17.86 -22.52 55.37
N PRO A 17 -17.52 -23.11 54.22
CA PRO A 17 -18.52 -23.36 53.19
C PRO A 17 -19.39 -24.56 53.59
N PRO A 18 -20.73 -24.47 53.55
CA PRO A 18 -21.60 -25.63 53.67
C PRO A 18 -21.49 -26.51 52.41
N ALA A 19 -21.44 -27.81 52.64
CA ALA A 19 -21.48 -28.82 51.60
C ALA A 19 -22.85 -28.88 50.92
N ASN A 20 -22.82 -29.07 49.60
CA ASN A 20 -23.89 -29.57 48.73
C ASN A 20 -25.12 -28.67 48.51
N GLN A 21 -25.14 -27.97 47.37
CA GLN A 21 -26.30 -27.90 46.46
C GLN A 21 -25.90 -27.28 45.08
N PRO A 22 -26.33 -27.87 43.94
CA PRO A 22 -26.29 -27.23 42.60
C PRO A 22 -27.60 -26.41 42.39
N PRO A 23 -27.64 -25.30 41.61
CA PRO A 23 -27.63 -25.37 40.15
C PRO A 23 -27.05 -24.10 39.46
N GLY A 24 -27.16 -24.04 38.13
CA GLY A 24 -26.44 -23.12 37.26
C GLY A 24 -26.67 -21.61 37.42
N GLN A 25 -25.68 -20.92 36.84
CA GLN A 25 -25.63 -19.53 36.39
C GLN A 25 -25.72 -18.44 37.47
N TRP A 26 -24.61 -17.73 37.72
CA TRP A 26 -24.34 -16.40 37.10
C TRP A 26 -23.07 -15.75 37.70
N TYR A 27 -22.36 -15.04 36.83
CA TYR A 27 -21.34 -14.01 37.05
C TYR A 27 -20.01 -14.36 37.75
N GLY A 28 -18.94 -14.21 36.98
CA GLY A 28 -17.65 -13.73 37.49
C GLY A 28 -16.49 -14.68 37.27
N GLN A 29 -15.55 -14.22 36.44
CA GLN A 29 -14.15 -14.68 36.36
C GLN A 29 -13.96 -16.09 35.77
N GLN A 30 -13.72 -16.15 34.45
CA GLN A 30 -13.02 -17.30 33.89
C GLN A 30 -11.56 -17.28 34.39
N PRO A 31 -11.08 -18.39 34.98
CA PRO A 31 -9.71 -18.50 35.44
C PRO A 31 -8.76 -18.59 34.25
N TYR A 32 -7.64 -17.90 34.37
CA TYR A 32 -6.46 -18.03 33.52
C TYR A 32 -6.01 -19.51 33.55
N GLN A 33 -6.44 -20.32 32.59
CA GLN A 33 -5.87 -21.64 32.36
C GLN A 33 -4.49 -21.43 31.72
N ALA A 34 -3.45 -21.50 32.55
CA ALA A 34 -2.09 -21.70 32.09
C ALA A 34 -1.99 -23.10 31.47
N THR A 35 -2.16 -23.19 30.15
CA THR A 35 -1.83 -24.38 29.38
C THR A 35 -0.30 -24.51 29.29
N PRO A 36 0.29 -25.71 29.37
CA PRO A 36 1.74 -25.89 29.37
C PRO A 36 2.33 -25.39 28.05
N GLN A 37 3.45 -24.65 28.12
CA GLN A 37 4.25 -24.30 26.94
C GLN A 37 4.76 -25.58 26.26
N ALA A 38 4.03 -26.06 25.26
CA ALA A 38 4.55 -26.98 24.27
C ALA A 38 5.44 -26.19 23.32
N TYR A 39 6.75 -26.40 23.44
CA TYR A 39 7.77 -25.95 22.52
C TYR A 39 7.55 -26.64 21.16
N GLY A 40 7.01 -25.93 20.19
CA GLY A 40 6.86 -26.46 18.84
C GLY A 40 5.75 -25.77 18.05
N ASN A 41 6.17 -24.95 17.09
CA ASN A 41 5.38 -24.31 16.04
C ASN A 41 4.70 -22.97 16.45
N PRO A 42 5.08 -21.81 15.87
CA PRO A 42 4.33 -20.59 16.05
C PRO A 42 2.99 -20.73 15.33
N THR A 43 1.96 -21.13 16.07
CA THR A 43 0.58 -21.09 15.62
C THR A 43 0.25 -19.63 15.31
N TYR A 44 0.13 -19.30 14.03
CA TYR A 44 -0.30 -18.00 13.55
C TYR A 44 -1.74 -17.75 14.04
N SER A 45 -1.89 -17.15 15.22
CA SER A 45 -3.18 -16.69 15.70
C SER A 45 -3.58 -15.51 14.82
N VAL A 46 -4.49 -15.74 13.87
CA VAL A 46 -5.15 -14.67 13.12
C VAL A 46 -5.97 -13.87 14.14
N PRO A 47 -5.61 -12.63 14.47
CA PRO A 47 -6.42 -11.84 15.38
C PRO A 47 -7.73 -11.46 14.68
N PRO A 48 -8.80 -11.29 15.46
CA PRO A 48 -10.13 -11.10 14.93
C PRO A 48 -10.21 -9.78 14.11
N GLN A 49 -10.56 -9.92 12.83
CA GLN A 49 -11.30 -8.96 11.99
C GLN A 49 -10.88 -7.47 11.95
N SER A 50 -9.68 -7.06 12.38
CA SER A 50 -9.28 -5.63 12.37
C SER A 50 -9.05 -5.04 10.97
N VAL A 51 -8.95 -5.88 9.93
CA VAL A 51 -8.88 -5.47 8.52
C VAL A 51 -10.27 -5.19 7.94
N ASN A 52 -11.34 -5.73 8.54
CA ASN A 52 -12.73 -5.55 8.12
C ASN A 52 -13.53 -4.61 9.03
N ALA A 53 -12.88 -3.90 9.95
CA ALA A 53 -13.54 -2.90 10.77
C ALA A 53 -14.27 -1.84 9.90
N THR A 54 -15.34 -1.26 10.43
CA THR A 54 -16.31 -0.39 9.71
C THR A 54 -15.69 0.84 9.01
N ASN A 55 -14.42 1.17 9.26
CA ASN A 55 -13.67 2.27 8.61
C ASN A 55 -12.35 1.82 7.94
N SER A 56 -12.19 0.52 7.68
CA SER A 56 -10.99 -0.05 7.06
C SER A 56 -10.68 0.52 5.68
N TRP A 57 -11.71 0.87 4.90
CA TRP A 57 -11.57 1.46 3.57
C TRP A 57 -11.04 2.90 3.60
N LEU A 58 -11.48 3.74 4.55
CA LEU A 58 -10.98 5.11 4.74
C LEU A 58 -9.51 5.11 5.15
N ARG A 59 -9.16 4.21 6.05
CA ARG A 59 -7.75 4.01 6.43
C ARG A 59 -6.93 3.59 5.22
N TRP A 60 -7.41 2.63 4.43
CA TRP A 60 -6.72 2.18 3.23
C TRP A 60 -6.53 3.30 2.19
N LEU A 61 -7.56 4.11 1.96
CA LEU A 61 -7.48 5.31 1.15
C LEU A 61 -6.35 6.23 1.64
N GLY A 62 -6.32 6.55 2.94
CA GLY A 62 -5.29 7.40 3.54
C GLY A 62 -3.87 6.86 3.36
N PHE A 63 -3.66 5.55 3.51
CA PHE A 63 -2.35 4.94 3.25
C PHE A 63 -1.97 4.93 1.77
N ASN A 64 -2.93 4.85 0.83
CA ASN A 64 -2.63 5.00 -0.59
C ASN A 64 -2.25 6.45 -0.95
N VAL A 65 -2.94 7.44 -0.38
CA VAL A 65 -2.57 8.85 -0.53
C VAL A 65 -1.15 9.09 -0.01
N LEU A 66 -0.85 8.63 1.21
CA LEU A 66 0.49 8.74 1.79
C LEU A 66 1.55 8.00 0.96
N ALA A 67 1.23 6.79 0.49
CA ALA A 67 2.10 6.02 -0.38
C ALA A 67 2.42 6.78 -1.66
N MET A 68 1.43 7.41 -2.27
CA MET A 68 1.64 8.23 -3.46
C MET A 68 2.54 9.42 -3.20
N ILE A 69 2.26 10.22 -2.16
CA ILE A 69 3.08 11.39 -1.82
C ILE A 69 4.55 11.00 -1.61
N LEU A 70 4.80 9.99 -0.78
CA LEU A 70 6.18 9.56 -0.47
C LEU A 70 6.87 8.94 -1.69
N SER A 71 6.13 8.19 -2.52
CA SER A 71 6.69 7.64 -3.77
C SER A 71 7.01 8.75 -4.77
N SER A 72 6.18 9.80 -4.87
CA SER A 72 6.45 10.97 -5.71
C SER A 72 7.67 11.75 -5.24
N VAL A 73 7.87 11.91 -3.92
CA VAL A 73 9.08 12.54 -3.37
C VAL A 73 10.32 11.73 -3.71
N VAL A 74 10.28 10.40 -3.50
CA VAL A 74 11.40 9.51 -3.84
C VAL A 74 11.68 9.54 -5.34
N PHE A 75 10.65 9.50 -6.18
CA PHE A 75 10.77 9.63 -7.63
C PHE A 75 11.48 10.94 -8.00
N ALA A 76 11.02 12.08 -7.46
CA ALA A 76 11.59 13.38 -7.74
C ALA A 76 13.05 13.51 -7.30
N VAL A 77 13.40 12.99 -6.11
CA VAL A 77 14.78 13.00 -5.60
C VAL A 77 15.69 12.14 -6.48
N LEU A 78 15.26 10.93 -6.84
CA LEU A 78 16.05 10.04 -7.70
C LEU A 78 16.23 10.64 -9.10
N PHE A 79 15.18 11.22 -9.65
CA PHE A 79 15.23 11.91 -10.94
C PHE A 79 16.16 13.13 -10.89
N PHE A 80 16.14 13.91 -9.80
CA PHE A 80 17.03 15.05 -9.61
C PHE A 80 18.50 14.64 -9.50
N ILE A 81 18.81 13.62 -8.69
CA ILE A 81 20.17 13.06 -8.59
C ILE A 81 20.67 12.60 -9.96
N LEU A 82 19.81 11.93 -10.72
CA LEU A 82 20.14 11.49 -12.06
C LEU A 82 20.36 12.66 -13.02
N ALA A 83 19.51 13.69 -12.98
CA ALA A 83 19.67 14.86 -13.84
C ALA A 83 21.03 15.55 -13.61
N ILE A 84 21.47 15.64 -12.35
CA ILE A 84 22.83 16.10 -12.00
C ILE A 84 23.88 15.18 -12.61
N TRP A 85 23.72 13.86 -12.45
CA TRP A 85 24.69 12.89 -12.97
C TRP A 85 24.82 12.96 -14.50
N LEU A 86 23.69 13.04 -15.22
CA LEU A 86 23.67 13.20 -16.68
C LEU A 86 24.26 14.53 -17.13
N PHE A 87 24.04 15.62 -16.38
CA PHE A 87 24.66 16.91 -16.67
C PHE A 87 26.19 16.85 -16.51
N ILE A 88 26.68 16.17 -15.46
CA ILE A 88 28.11 15.96 -15.24
C ILE A 88 28.70 15.06 -16.33
N ASP A 89 28.05 13.95 -16.66
CA ASP A 89 28.52 13.01 -17.69
C ASP A 89 28.56 13.66 -19.09
N GLY A 90 27.50 14.39 -19.46
CA GLY A 90 27.44 15.12 -20.74
C GLY A 90 28.46 16.26 -20.87
N SER A 91 29.08 16.69 -19.76
CA SER A 91 30.19 17.65 -19.78
C SER A 91 31.58 16.99 -19.97
N GLN A 92 31.65 15.66 -19.91
CA GLN A 92 32.88 14.88 -20.09
C GLN A 92 32.89 14.20 -21.46
N ALA A 93 34.01 14.31 -22.18
CA ALA A 93 34.18 13.61 -23.45
C ALA A 93 34.31 12.09 -23.22
N GLY A 94 33.48 11.29 -23.89
CA GLY A 94 33.46 9.83 -23.79
C GLY A 94 32.54 9.26 -22.70
N GLY A 95 31.56 10.04 -22.23
CA GLY A 95 30.58 9.62 -21.23
C GLY A 95 29.61 8.54 -21.72
N ILE A 96 28.79 8.01 -20.82
CA ILE A 96 27.71 7.07 -21.16
C ILE A 96 26.74 7.70 -22.15
N VAL A 97 26.50 9.01 -22.06
CA VAL A 97 25.69 9.76 -23.03
C VAL A 97 26.24 9.63 -24.46
N ASP A 98 27.56 9.72 -24.66
CA ASP A 98 28.19 9.59 -25.98
C ASP A 98 28.04 8.17 -26.55
N SER A 99 27.98 7.15 -25.69
CA SER A 99 27.81 5.75 -26.08
C SER A 99 26.38 5.39 -26.50
N ILE A 100 25.40 6.23 -26.17
CA ILE A 100 23.96 5.99 -26.39
C ILE A 100 23.43 6.75 -27.61
N ASN A 101 24.26 7.50 -28.34
CA ASN A 101 23.97 8.47 -29.40
C ASN A 101 23.24 7.94 -30.68
N THR A 102 22.60 6.78 -30.61
CA THR A 102 21.58 6.35 -31.57
C THR A 102 20.19 6.66 -31.01
N GLN A 103 19.28 7.12 -31.85
CA GLN A 103 17.89 7.39 -31.43
C GLN A 103 17.22 6.20 -30.72
N ALA A 104 17.48 4.97 -31.19
CA ALA A 104 16.98 3.76 -30.55
C ALA A 104 17.62 3.50 -29.17
N GLY A 105 18.92 3.79 -29.04
CA GLY A 105 19.65 3.73 -27.78
C GLY A 105 19.11 4.72 -26.76
N GLU A 106 18.90 5.97 -27.16
CA GLU A 106 18.37 7.04 -26.29
C GLU A 106 16.97 6.71 -25.76
N VAL A 107 16.09 6.23 -26.65
CA VAL A 107 14.73 5.83 -26.26
C VAL A 107 14.78 4.61 -25.33
N GLY A 108 15.58 3.59 -25.65
CA GLY A 108 15.75 2.41 -24.81
C GLY A 108 16.30 2.73 -23.42
N PHE A 109 17.31 3.60 -23.35
CA PHE A 109 17.89 4.08 -22.10
C PHE A 109 16.85 4.86 -21.28
N THR A 110 16.11 5.77 -21.92
CA THR A 110 15.04 6.55 -21.26
C THR A 110 13.97 5.64 -20.67
N ILE A 111 13.49 4.64 -21.42
CA ILE A 111 12.49 3.68 -20.95
C ILE A 111 13.03 2.89 -19.76
N GLY A 112 14.23 2.31 -19.87
CA GLY A 112 14.83 1.50 -18.81
C GLY A 112 15.06 2.30 -17.52
N LEU A 113 15.48 3.55 -17.67
CA LEU A 113 15.74 4.45 -16.58
C LEU A 113 14.47 4.88 -15.84
N PHE A 114 13.46 5.34 -16.57
CA PHE A 114 12.16 5.70 -15.97
C PHE A 114 11.51 4.49 -15.29
N ALA A 115 11.55 3.32 -15.94
CA ALA A 115 11.04 2.08 -15.36
C ALA A 115 11.75 1.74 -14.04
N THR A 116 13.07 1.91 -13.98
CA THR A 116 13.85 1.64 -12.77
C THR A 116 13.49 2.61 -11.63
N ILE A 117 13.45 3.92 -11.91
CA ILE A 117 13.12 4.93 -10.89
C ILE A 117 11.69 4.75 -10.38
N THR A 118 10.73 4.52 -11.28
CA THR A 118 9.35 4.25 -10.91
C THR A 118 9.23 2.95 -10.12
N GLY A 119 9.99 1.92 -10.49
CA GLY A 119 10.05 0.65 -9.75
C GLY A 119 10.55 0.81 -8.32
N ILE A 120 11.65 1.55 -8.12
CA ILE A 120 12.18 1.86 -6.78
C ILE A 120 11.14 2.64 -5.97
N SER A 121 10.48 3.62 -6.59
CA SER A 121 9.40 4.38 -5.96
C SER A 121 8.21 3.46 -5.58
N GLY A 122 7.90 2.47 -6.42
CA GLY A 122 6.91 1.43 -6.14
C GLY A 122 7.26 0.54 -4.95
N LEU A 123 8.55 0.30 -4.66
CA LEU A 123 8.96 -0.41 -3.44
C LEU A 123 8.54 0.37 -2.18
N VAL A 124 8.70 1.69 -2.21
CA VAL A 124 8.29 2.59 -1.12
C VAL A 124 6.77 2.60 -0.96
N ALA A 125 6.02 2.68 -2.07
CA ALA A 125 4.57 2.54 -2.04
C ALA A 125 4.14 1.22 -1.38
N GLY A 126 4.76 0.11 -1.80
CA GLY A 126 4.49 -1.23 -1.25
C GLY A 126 4.75 -1.29 0.25
N TRP A 127 5.85 -0.70 0.72
CA TRP A 127 6.17 -0.65 2.15
C TRP A 127 5.10 0.10 2.96
N ILE A 128 4.67 1.28 2.51
CA ILE A 128 3.65 2.09 3.19
C ILE A 128 2.29 1.39 3.17
N GLN A 129 1.89 0.84 2.03
CA GLN A 129 0.66 0.06 1.90
C GLN A 129 0.64 -1.15 2.84
N ARG A 130 1.79 -1.82 3.02
CA ARG A 130 1.92 -2.93 3.96
C ARG A 130 1.64 -2.50 5.41
N ILE A 131 2.09 -1.30 5.80
CA ILE A 131 1.78 -0.72 7.11
C ILE A 131 0.26 -0.50 7.23
N GLY A 132 -0.40 -0.02 6.17
CA GLY A 132 -1.86 0.15 6.14
C GLY A 132 -2.66 -1.16 6.26
N LEU A 133 -2.03 -2.28 5.90
CA LEU A 133 -2.51 -3.65 6.10
C LEU A 133 -2.07 -4.25 7.43
N HIS A 134 -1.58 -3.44 8.38
CA HIS A 134 -1.02 -3.88 9.67
C HIS A 134 0.04 -4.97 9.53
N ASN A 135 0.87 -4.90 8.50
CA ASN A 135 1.96 -5.86 8.25
C ASN A 135 1.49 -7.32 8.09
N ARG A 136 0.21 -7.54 7.77
CA ARG A 136 -0.39 -8.88 7.64
C ARG A 136 0.04 -9.63 6.38
N VAL A 137 0.51 -8.91 5.37
CA VAL A 137 1.04 -9.47 4.13
C VAL A 137 2.54 -9.71 4.23
N SER A 138 3.05 -10.69 3.48
CA SER A 138 4.47 -11.05 3.49
C SER A 138 5.33 -9.90 2.97
N TYR A 139 6.40 -9.53 3.70
CA TYR A 139 7.21 -8.34 3.38
C TYR A 139 7.85 -8.41 1.98
N GLY A 140 8.68 -9.43 1.74
CA GLY A 140 9.45 -9.56 0.50
C GLY A 140 8.58 -9.68 -0.74
N PRO A 141 7.71 -10.72 -0.83
CA PRO A 141 6.81 -10.90 -1.97
C PRO A 141 5.92 -9.69 -2.22
N TRP A 142 5.45 -8.99 -1.18
CA TRP A 142 4.62 -7.81 -1.35
C TRP A 142 5.38 -6.68 -2.01
N ILE A 143 6.47 -6.23 -1.37
CA ILE A 143 7.23 -5.06 -1.80
C ILE A 143 7.86 -5.33 -3.17
N PHE A 144 8.46 -6.50 -3.37
CA PHE A 144 9.10 -6.85 -4.64
C PHE A 144 8.10 -6.94 -5.79
N LYS A 145 6.91 -7.56 -5.58
CA LYS A 145 5.86 -7.58 -6.61
C LYS A 145 5.40 -6.16 -6.94
N THR A 146 5.26 -5.28 -5.94
CA THR A 146 4.88 -3.88 -6.18
C THR A 146 5.91 -3.16 -7.05
N GLY A 147 7.18 -3.19 -6.67
CA GLY A 147 8.25 -2.53 -7.42
C GLY A 147 8.44 -3.11 -8.82
N LEU A 148 8.35 -4.44 -8.96
CA LEU A 148 8.50 -5.08 -10.26
C LEU A 148 7.32 -4.77 -11.19
N MET A 149 6.07 -4.86 -10.71
CA MET A 149 4.90 -4.55 -11.53
C MET A 149 4.89 -3.08 -11.94
N THR A 150 5.21 -2.17 -11.02
CA THR A 150 5.34 -0.74 -11.36
C THR A 150 6.43 -0.50 -12.40
N ALA A 151 7.61 -1.11 -12.28
CA ALA A 151 8.68 -0.99 -13.26
C ALA A 151 8.29 -1.52 -14.65
N LEU A 152 7.81 -2.77 -14.71
CA LEU A 152 7.47 -3.42 -15.98
C LEU A 152 6.32 -2.71 -16.69
N THR A 153 5.25 -2.36 -15.96
CA THR A 153 4.12 -1.65 -16.57
C THR A 153 4.52 -0.25 -17.00
N THR A 154 5.40 0.44 -16.27
CA THR A 154 5.98 1.72 -16.72
C THR A 154 6.77 1.55 -18.01
N ALA A 155 7.63 0.54 -18.10
CA ALA A 155 8.41 0.26 -19.30
C ALA A 155 7.51 0.01 -20.52
N VAL A 156 6.48 -0.82 -20.35
CA VAL A 156 5.50 -1.13 -21.40
C VAL A 156 4.71 0.12 -21.80
N SER A 157 4.23 0.91 -20.84
CA SER A 157 3.56 2.18 -21.11
C SER A 157 4.46 3.11 -21.93
N LEU A 158 5.70 3.35 -21.49
CA LEU A 158 6.61 4.25 -22.20
C LEU A 158 6.97 3.72 -23.59
N ALA A 159 7.14 2.41 -23.76
CA ALA A 159 7.34 1.81 -25.07
C ALA A 159 6.14 2.08 -26.00
N ILE A 160 4.92 1.87 -25.52
CA ILE A 160 3.69 2.21 -26.27
C ILE A 160 3.68 3.70 -26.64
N PHE A 161 4.04 4.58 -25.70
CA PHE A 161 4.08 6.02 -25.96
C PHE A 161 5.06 6.37 -27.09
N PHE A 162 6.32 5.98 -26.96
CA PHE A 162 7.37 6.36 -27.90
C PHE A 162 7.20 5.71 -29.27
N PHE A 163 6.75 4.45 -29.34
CA PHE A 163 6.70 3.72 -30.60
C PHE A 163 5.34 3.76 -31.30
N LEU A 164 4.23 3.94 -30.57
CA LEU A 164 2.89 3.87 -31.15
C LEU A 164 2.17 5.22 -31.15
N ILE A 165 2.34 6.05 -30.12
CA ILE A 165 1.54 7.28 -29.95
C ILE A 165 2.27 8.51 -30.47
N ASN A 166 3.48 8.76 -29.95
CA ASN A 166 4.26 9.97 -30.24
C ASN A 166 4.48 10.19 -31.76
N PRO A 167 4.85 9.18 -32.57
CA PRO A 167 5.08 9.37 -34.01
C PRO A 167 3.83 9.77 -34.81
N ASN A 168 2.65 9.50 -34.26
CA ASN A 168 1.36 9.70 -34.95
C ASN A 168 0.60 10.92 -34.43
N THR A 169 1.16 11.67 -33.48
CA THR A 169 0.46 12.76 -32.80
C THR A 169 0.73 14.10 -33.47
N SER A 170 -0.32 14.83 -33.86
CA SER A 170 -0.19 16.20 -34.35
C SER A 170 0.11 17.18 -33.21
N ALA A 171 0.84 18.26 -33.51
CA ALA A 171 1.24 19.28 -32.52
C ALA A 171 0.03 19.88 -31.77
N ASP A 172 -1.10 20.07 -32.45
CA ASP A 172 -2.29 20.73 -31.91
C ASP A 172 -3.00 19.94 -30.78
N ASN A 173 -2.81 18.62 -30.73
CA ASN A 173 -3.44 17.76 -29.71
C ASN A 173 -2.43 17.15 -28.73
N TYR A 174 -1.15 17.52 -28.84
CA TYR A 174 -0.05 16.86 -28.16
C TYR A 174 -0.20 16.87 -26.62
N GLN A 175 -0.61 18.00 -26.04
CA GLN A 175 -0.78 18.14 -24.59
C GLN A 175 -1.94 17.29 -24.04
N LEU A 176 -3.09 17.29 -24.73
CA LEU A 176 -4.25 16.49 -24.33
C LEU A 176 -3.94 15.00 -24.42
N ILE A 177 -3.33 14.56 -25.53
CA ILE A 177 -2.94 13.17 -25.75
C ILE A 177 -1.94 12.71 -24.69
N ASN A 178 -0.93 13.53 -24.37
CA ASN A 178 0.04 13.21 -23.31
C ASN A 178 -0.65 13.05 -21.94
N THR A 179 -1.57 13.94 -21.60
CA THR A 179 -2.27 13.87 -20.30
C THR A 179 -3.15 12.63 -20.21
N LEU A 180 -3.95 12.36 -21.24
CA LEU A 180 -4.78 11.15 -21.30
C LEU A 180 -3.91 9.90 -21.23
N PHE A 181 -2.78 9.90 -21.93
CA PHE A 181 -1.84 8.80 -21.93
C PHE A 181 -1.19 8.57 -20.55
N LEU A 182 -0.72 9.64 -19.89
CA LEU A 182 -0.12 9.56 -18.55
C LEU A 182 -1.15 9.11 -17.51
N THR A 183 -2.38 9.60 -17.59
CA THR A 183 -3.47 9.18 -16.72
C THR A 183 -3.83 7.71 -16.94
N ALA A 184 -3.99 7.29 -18.20
CA ALA A 184 -4.26 5.90 -18.56
C ALA A 184 -3.12 4.96 -18.13
N SER A 185 -1.86 5.39 -18.30
CA SER A 185 -0.69 4.63 -17.85
C SER A 185 -0.67 4.48 -16.34
N THR A 186 -0.99 5.54 -15.59
CA THR A 186 -1.08 5.46 -14.12
C THR A 186 -2.19 4.47 -13.71
N ALA A 187 -3.34 4.50 -14.38
CA ALA A 187 -4.42 3.55 -14.13
C ALA A 187 -3.98 2.10 -14.41
N ALA A 188 -3.29 1.87 -15.52
CA ALA A 188 -2.75 0.56 -15.88
C ALA A 188 -1.71 0.06 -14.86
N ILE A 189 -0.80 0.93 -14.43
CA ILE A 189 0.22 0.63 -13.40
C ILE A 189 -0.46 0.27 -12.08
N ALA A 190 -1.41 1.09 -11.63
CA ALA A 190 -2.13 0.85 -10.37
C ALA A 190 -2.92 -0.47 -10.42
N LEU A 191 -3.55 -0.77 -11.56
CA LEU A 191 -4.29 -2.02 -11.75
C LEU A 191 -3.36 -3.23 -11.79
N ALA A 192 -2.28 -3.19 -12.57
CA ALA A 192 -1.29 -4.26 -12.65
C ALA A 192 -0.67 -4.55 -11.28
N THR A 193 -0.36 -3.49 -10.53
CA THR A 193 0.16 -3.60 -9.16
C THR A 193 -0.85 -4.23 -8.22
N GLY A 194 -2.11 -3.77 -8.24
CA GLY A 194 -3.18 -4.34 -7.41
C GLY A 194 -3.47 -5.81 -7.74
N LEU A 195 -3.44 -6.19 -9.02
CA LEU A 195 -3.57 -7.57 -9.47
C LEU A 195 -2.38 -8.43 -9.03
N GLY A 196 -1.15 -7.92 -9.14
CA GLY A 196 0.05 -8.61 -8.64
C GLY A 196 0.01 -8.85 -7.13
N GLN A 197 -0.56 -7.90 -6.38
CA GLN A 197 -0.78 -7.97 -4.94
C GLN A 197 -1.97 -8.84 -4.53
N LEU A 198 -2.91 -9.16 -5.45
CA LEU A 198 -4.17 -9.83 -5.15
C LEU A 198 -3.99 -11.15 -4.38
N SER A 199 -2.98 -11.93 -4.75
CA SER A 199 -2.65 -13.20 -4.09
C SER A 199 -2.30 -13.04 -2.61
N GLU A 200 -1.69 -11.93 -2.22
CA GLU A 200 -1.35 -11.63 -0.82
C GLU A 200 -2.53 -11.02 -0.08
N VAL A 201 -3.30 -10.13 -0.72
CA VAL A 201 -4.48 -9.51 -0.11
C VAL A 201 -5.56 -10.55 0.21
N LYS A 202 -5.74 -11.55 -0.67
CA LYS A 202 -6.67 -12.67 -0.44
C LYS A 202 -6.40 -13.46 0.85
N LYS A 203 -5.16 -13.43 1.35
CA LYS A 203 -4.79 -14.13 2.60
C LYS A 203 -5.26 -13.39 3.86
N VAL A 204 -5.56 -12.09 3.74
CA VAL A 204 -5.75 -11.19 4.89
C VAL A 204 -7.07 -10.41 4.86
N SER A 205 -7.80 -10.43 3.74
CA SER A 205 -9.01 -9.66 3.52
C SER A 205 -10.13 -10.52 2.95
N GLN A 206 -11.36 -10.30 3.42
CA GLN A 206 -12.56 -10.96 2.88
C GLN A 206 -13.08 -10.26 1.62
N GLN A 207 -12.63 -9.03 1.33
CA GLN A 207 -13.05 -8.25 0.16
C GLN A 207 -11.84 -7.76 -0.64
N PRO A 208 -11.00 -8.66 -1.17
CA PRO A 208 -9.71 -8.31 -1.77
C PRO A 208 -9.85 -7.36 -2.99
N PHE A 209 -10.95 -7.44 -3.73
CA PHE A 209 -11.22 -6.55 -4.86
C PHE A 209 -11.52 -5.11 -4.44
N THR A 210 -12.15 -4.89 -3.28
CA THR A 210 -12.37 -3.54 -2.74
C THR A 210 -11.04 -2.82 -2.50
N TRP A 211 -10.02 -3.53 -2.03
CA TRP A 211 -8.67 -2.98 -1.83
C TRP A 211 -8.04 -2.54 -3.15
N ILE A 212 -8.17 -3.36 -4.21
CA ILE A 212 -7.68 -3.03 -5.54
C ILE A 212 -8.43 -1.81 -6.10
N ILE A 213 -9.76 -1.81 -6.04
CA ILE A 213 -10.58 -0.71 -6.57
C ILE A 213 -10.19 0.61 -5.90
N ILE A 214 -10.08 0.64 -4.58
CA ILE A 214 -9.68 1.85 -3.85
C ILE A 214 -8.28 2.29 -4.27
N SER A 215 -7.32 1.37 -4.35
CA SER A 215 -5.96 1.71 -4.81
C SER A 215 -5.96 2.29 -6.23
N VAL A 216 -6.61 1.62 -7.18
CA VAL A 216 -6.67 2.08 -8.57
C VAL A 216 -7.31 3.45 -8.68
N LEU A 217 -8.46 3.65 -8.03
CA LEU A 217 -9.15 4.95 -8.03
C LEU A 217 -8.29 6.03 -7.39
N THR A 218 -7.68 5.75 -6.23
CA THR A 218 -6.85 6.74 -5.52
C THR A 218 -5.68 7.20 -6.38
N TRP A 219 -4.88 6.25 -6.89
CA TRP A 219 -3.70 6.56 -7.68
C TRP A 219 -4.05 7.24 -9.00
N THR A 220 -5.11 6.77 -9.68
CA THR A 220 -5.56 7.35 -10.96
C THR A 220 -6.12 8.76 -10.76
N SER A 221 -6.99 8.97 -9.76
CA SER A 221 -7.59 10.29 -9.51
C SER A 221 -6.56 11.31 -9.09
N LEU A 222 -5.66 10.97 -8.15
CA LEU A 222 -4.62 11.90 -7.71
C LEU A 222 -3.62 12.20 -8.83
N SER A 223 -3.28 11.20 -9.66
CA SER A 223 -2.37 11.43 -10.79
C SER A 223 -3.05 12.25 -11.87
N GLY A 224 -4.31 11.96 -12.19
CA GLY A 224 -5.11 12.77 -13.11
C GLY A 224 -5.24 14.22 -12.66
N LEU A 225 -5.40 14.46 -11.35
CA LEU A 225 -5.37 15.82 -10.78
C LEU A 225 -3.99 16.47 -10.93
N ALA A 226 -2.91 15.73 -10.63
CA ALA A 226 -1.55 16.24 -10.78
C ALA A 226 -1.27 16.62 -12.25
N TRP A 227 -1.48 15.69 -13.18
CA TRP A 227 -1.27 15.91 -14.62
C TRP A 227 -2.22 16.98 -15.18
N GLY A 228 -3.48 16.98 -14.77
CA GLY A 228 -4.46 17.99 -15.16
C GLY A 228 -4.10 19.39 -14.69
N SER A 229 -3.58 19.54 -13.46
CA SER A 229 -3.14 20.84 -12.95
C SER A 229 -1.93 21.41 -13.70
N PHE A 230 -1.07 20.54 -14.24
CA PHE A 230 0.05 20.96 -15.11
C PHE A 230 -0.41 21.53 -16.46
N ILE A 231 -1.58 21.14 -16.98
CA ILE A 231 -2.13 21.68 -18.24
C ILE A 231 -2.67 23.10 -18.05
N PHE A 232 -3.36 23.36 -16.94
CA PHE A 232 -4.00 24.66 -16.70
C PHE A 232 -3.05 25.72 -16.12
N SER A 233 -1.79 25.36 -15.86
CA SER A 233 -0.78 26.26 -15.28
C SER A 233 0.33 26.67 -16.25
N LEU A 234 0.31 26.18 -17.49
CA LEU A 234 1.18 26.56 -18.61
C LEU A 234 0.38 27.31 -19.67
#